data_AF-A0A9Q3HVQ0-F1
#
_entry.id   AF-A0A9Q3HVQ0-F1
#
_cell.length_a   1.000
_cell.length_b   1.000
_cell.length_c   1.000
_cell.angle_alpha   90.00
_cell.angle_beta   90.00
_cell.angle_gamma   90.00
#
_symmetry.space_group_name_H-M   'P 1'
#
loop_
_entity.id
_entity.type
_entity.pdbx_description
1 polymer ?
#
loop_
_entity_poly.entity_id
_entity_poly.type
_entity_poly.pdbx_seq_one_letter_code
_entity_poly.pdbx_strand_id
1 'polypeptide(L)'
;MEIFIPTDGTMPGLDLTQIFINHVFSKHGLPATIVSNRGYLFVLSFWTQLSQKLKLSRDLSTAFHPETYGQTERVKQILDIYLWMYVSYHQDEHTWHPLAEFAYNNVEHSSTKQSPFFTSYGRNPIFDSIHISQDSPAGKLSKKLQSVQQGVKQELESAIRKFKKYADRNRTIPPYFQPEDKSWSDFKNIKTTRPTKKLPEI
;
A
#
# COMPACT_ATOMS: atom_id res chain seq x y z
N MET A 1 4.79 -7.96 -1.55
CA MET A 1 5.41 -7.10 -2.57
C MET A 1 4.35 -6.16 -3.07
N GLU A 2 4.73 -4.89 -3.09
CA GLU A 2 3.87 -3.75 -3.33
C GLU A 2 4.38 -3.05 -4.58
N ILE A 3 3.47 -2.56 -5.43
CA ILE A 3 3.80 -1.94 -6.71
C ILE A 3 3.19 -0.54 -6.75
N PHE A 4 4.01 0.49 -6.98
CA PHE A 4 3.58 1.89 -7.01
C PHE A 4 3.71 2.45 -8.42
N ILE A 5 2.57 2.84 -8.98
CA ILE A 5 2.49 3.28 -10.38
C ILE A 5 1.91 4.69 -10.38
N PRO A 6 2.67 5.71 -10.83
CA PRO A 6 2.14 7.06 -10.98
C PRO A 6 1.08 7.10 -12.09
N THR A 7 0.01 7.83 -11.82
CA THR A 7 -1.11 8.02 -12.75
C THR A 7 -1.56 9.47 -12.65
N ASP A 8 -1.99 10.05 -13.77
CA ASP A 8 -2.36 11.47 -13.89
C ASP A 8 -3.79 11.78 -13.35
N GLY A 9 -4.46 10.80 -12.75
CA GLY A 9 -5.79 10.93 -12.17
C GLY A 9 -6.94 10.91 -13.20
N THR A 10 -6.63 10.98 -14.50
CA THR A 10 -7.60 10.97 -15.61
C THR A 10 -7.38 9.80 -16.55
N MET A 11 -7.28 8.58 -16.00
CA MET A 11 -7.03 7.41 -16.83
C MET A 11 -8.33 6.76 -17.33
N PRO A 12 -8.50 6.55 -18.64
CA PRO A 12 -9.54 5.67 -19.18
C PRO A 12 -9.28 4.20 -18.81
N GLY A 13 -10.32 3.37 -18.86
CA GLY A 13 -10.23 1.95 -18.49
C GLY A 13 -9.21 1.14 -19.29
N LEU A 14 -8.92 1.53 -20.54
CA LEU A 14 -7.91 0.87 -21.39
C LEU A 14 -6.50 0.99 -20.80
N ASP A 15 -6.19 2.15 -20.22
CA ASP A 15 -4.86 2.44 -19.66
C ASP A 15 -4.64 1.66 -18.36
N LEU A 16 -5.69 1.44 -17.56
CA LEU A 16 -5.63 0.56 -16.40
C LEU A 16 -5.24 -0.88 -16.79
N THR A 17 -5.78 -1.40 -17.89
CA THR A 17 -5.44 -2.74 -18.38
C THR A 17 -4.00 -2.84 -18.82
N GLN A 18 -3.51 -1.83 -19.54
CA GLN A 18 -2.11 -1.80 -19.97
C GLN A 18 -1.17 -1.78 -18.76
N ILE A 19 -1.50 -0.97 -17.76
CA ILE A 19 -0.77 -0.89 -16.50
C ILE A 19 -0.78 -2.25 -15.78
N PHE A 20 -1.95 -2.87 -15.65
CA PHE A 20 -2.08 -4.18 -15.02
C PHE A 20 -1.25 -5.25 -15.75
N ILE A 21 -1.29 -5.28 -17.08
CA ILE A 21 -0.52 -6.22 -17.88
C ILE A 21 0.99 -6.00 -17.68
N ASN A 22 1.43 -4.75 -17.83
CA ASN A 22 2.85 -4.40 -17.81
C ASN A 22 3.49 -4.58 -16.44
N HIS A 23 2.76 -4.29 -15.36
CA HIS A 23 3.34 -4.22 -14.02
C HIS A 23 2.96 -5.39 -13.12
N VAL A 24 1.79 -6.01 -13.33
CA VAL A 24 1.33 -7.13 -12.49
C VAL A 24 1.44 -8.45 -13.26
N PHE A 25 0.75 -8.58 -14.38
CA PHE A 25 0.67 -9.85 -15.10
C PHE A 25 2.03 -10.33 -15.61
N SER A 26 2.81 -9.45 -16.23
CA SER A 26 4.12 -9.79 -16.79
C SER A 26 5.13 -10.28 -15.72
N LYS A 27 4.99 -9.81 -14.47
CA LYS A 27 5.93 -10.07 -13.37
C LYS A 27 5.47 -11.19 -12.44
N HIS A 28 4.16 -11.35 -12.27
CA HIS A 28 3.58 -12.22 -11.24
C HIS A 28 2.56 -13.24 -11.78
N GLY A 29 2.22 -13.16 -13.07
CA GLY A 29 1.13 -13.96 -13.63
C GLY A 29 -0.25 -13.40 -13.29
N LEU A 30 -1.30 -14.08 -13.77
CA LEU A 30 -2.67 -13.66 -13.51
C LEU A 30 -3.04 -14.05 -12.07
N PRO A 31 -3.47 -13.10 -11.23
CA PRO A 31 -3.96 -13.42 -9.90
C PRO A 31 -5.29 -14.19 -10.00
N ALA A 32 -5.57 -15.10 -9.07
CA ALA A 32 -6.88 -15.75 -9.03
C ALA A 32 -8.01 -14.79 -8.60
N THR A 33 -7.67 -13.77 -7.82
CA THR A 33 -8.62 -12.81 -7.25
C THR A 33 -8.00 -11.43 -7.16
N ILE A 34 -8.77 -10.40 -7.49
CA ILE A 34 -8.40 -9.00 -7.32
C ILE A 34 -9.35 -8.38 -6.31
N VAL A 35 -8.79 -7.93 -5.19
CA VAL A 35 -9.52 -7.12 -4.21
C VAL A 35 -9.24 -5.65 -4.48
N SER A 36 -10.28 -4.87 -4.75
CA SER A 36 -10.14 -3.43 -4.99
C SER A 36 -11.19 -2.63 -4.24
N ASN A 37 -10.95 -1.33 -4.04
CA ASN A 37 -12.01 -0.44 -3.60
C ASN A 37 -13.08 -0.26 -4.70
N ARG A 38 -14.14 0.48 -4.39
CA ARG A 38 -15.22 0.83 -5.33
C ARG A 38 -14.89 2.05 -6.20
N GLY A 39 -13.61 2.34 -6.43
CA GLY A 39 -13.18 3.42 -7.31
C GLY A 39 -13.72 3.22 -8.72
N TYR A 40 -14.05 4.32 -9.40
CA TYR A 40 -14.72 4.31 -10.70
C TYR A 40 -14.08 3.33 -11.70
N LEU A 41 -12.75 3.35 -11.82
CA LEU A 41 -12.01 2.49 -12.75
C LEU A 41 -12.20 0.98 -12.52
N PHE A 42 -12.30 0.56 -11.26
CA PHE A 42 -12.49 -0.85 -10.90
C PHE A 42 -13.94 -1.31 -11.00
N VAL A 43 -14.88 -0.36 -11.10
CA VAL A 43 -16.32 -0.61 -11.32
C VAL A 43 -16.72 -0.45 -12.79
N LEU A 44 -15.86 0.15 -13.63
CA LEU A 44 -16.09 0.29 -15.06
C LEU A 44 -16.53 -1.03 -15.71
N SER A 45 -17.49 -0.92 -16.63
CA SER A 45 -18.01 -2.06 -17.40
C SER A 45 -16.89 -2.79 -18.14
N PHE A 46 -15.93 -2.04 -18.68
CA PHE A 46 -14.75 -2.57 -19.34
C PHE A 46 -13.91 -3.47 -18.42
N TRP A 47 -13.54 -2.99 -17.22
CA TRP A 47 -12.76 -3.78 -16.26
C TRP A 47 -13.51 -5.03 -15.80
N THR A 48 -14.83 -4.90 -15.62
CA THR A 48 -15.71 -6.03 -15.26
C THR A 48 -15.70 -7.10 -16.35
N GLN A 49 -15.90 -6.72 -17.62
CA GLN A 49 -15.90 -7.65 -18.74
C GLN A 49 -14.53 -8.29 -18.96
N LEU A 50 -13.45 -7.52 -18.83
CA LEU A 50 -12.09 -8.05 -18.93
C LEU A 50 -11.82 -9.10 -17.84
N SER A 51 -12.19 -8.80 -16.60
CA SER A 51 -12.04 -9.72 -15.47
C SER A 51 -12.80 -11.03 -15.71
N GLN A 52 -14.03 -10.96 -16.24
CA GLN A 52 -14.81 -12.15 -16.61
C GLN A 52 -14.13 -12.98 -17.70
N LYS A 53 -13.61 -12.35 -18.76
CA LYS A 53 -12.89 -13.05 -19.83
C LYS A 53 -11.61 -13.71 -19.34
N LEU A 54 -10.89 -13.05 -18.43
CA LEU A 54 -9.68 -13.57 -17.79
C LEU A 54 -9.98 -14.55 -16.63
N LYS A 55 -11.27 -14.82 -16.34
CA LYS A 55 -11.73 -15.67 -15.23
C LYS A 55 -11.17 -15.24 -13.86
N LEU A 56 -11.00 -13.94 -13.67
CA LEU A 56 -10.56 -13.33 -12.43
C LEU A 56 -11.76 -13.16 -11.49
N SER A 57 -11.64 -13.60 -10.24
CA SER A 57 -12.59 -13.19 -9.20
C SER A 57 -12.34 -11.73 -8.83
N ARG A 58 -13.39 -10.93 -8.70
CA ARG A 58 -13.29 -9.51 -8.35
C ARG A 58 -14.09 -9.22 -7.10
N ASP A 59 -13.36 -8.95 -6.02
CA ASP A 59 -13.92 -8.67 -4.71
C ASP A 59 -13.82 -7.17 -4.44
N LEU A 60 -14.94 -6.47 -4.63
CA LEU A 60 -14.99 -5.04 -4.28
C LEU A 60 -15.13 -4.90 -2.77
N SER A 61 -14.10 -4.34 -2.13
CA SER A 61 -14.15 -4.06 -0.69
C SER A 61 -15.32 -3.09 -0.40
N THR A 62 -16.00 -3.34 0.72
CA THR A 62 -17.00 -2.38 1.21
C THR A 62 -16.30 -1.34 2.09
N ALA A 63 -16.89 -0.15 2.20
CA ALA A 63 -16.31 0.98 2.95
C ALA A 63 -16.04 0.70 4.44
N PHE A 64 -16.44 -0.47 4.96
CA PHE A 64 -16.36 -0.84 6.37
C PHE A 64 -15.64 -2.18 6.61
N HIS A 65 -14.74 -2.61 5.72
CA HIS A 65 -13.86 -3.77 5.95
C HIS A 65 -12.39 -3.34 6.18
N PRO A 66 -12.07 -2.79 7.36
CA PRO A 66 -10.71 -2.36 7.69
C PRO A 66 -9.69 -3.49 7.71
N GLU A 67 -10.11 -4.76 7.81
CA GLU A 67 -9.20 -5.91 7.75
C GLU A 67 -8.68 -6.18 6.34
N THR A 68 -9.55 -6.11 5.32
CA THR A 68 -9.17 -6.41 3.93
C THR A 68 -8.48 -5.23 3.24
N TYR A 69 -8.88 -4.00 3.57
CA TYR A 69 -8.37 -2.80 2.89
C TYR A 69 -7.40 -1.97 3.75
N GLY A 70 -7.35 -2.20 5.06
CA GLY A 70 -6.51 -1.43 5.97
C GLY A 70 -5.02 -1.62 5.77
N GLN A 71 -4.58 -2.74 5.18
CA GLN A 71 -3.18 -2.90 4.78
C GLN A 71 -2.83 -1.92 3.65
N THR A 72 -3.64 -1.88 2.58
CA THR A 72 -3.47 -0.95 1.46
C THR A 72 -3.56 0.51 1.92
N GLU A 73 -4.45 0.85 2.86
CA GLU A 73 -4.53 2.20 3.43
C GLU A 73 -3.28 2.57 4.23
N ARG A 74 -2.75 1.65 5.05
CA ARG A 74 -1.49 1.88 5.78
C ARG A 74 -0.32 2.06 4.82
N VAL A 75 -0.24 1.23 3.77
CA VAL A 75 0.78 1.36 2.72
C VAL A 75 0.67 2.72 2.05
N LYS A 76 -0.56 3.14 1.69
CA LYS A 76 -0.79 4.45 1.10
C LYS A 76 -0.35 5.60 2.02
N GLN A 77 -0.66 5.53 3.31
CA GLN A 77 -0.22 6.56 4.27
C GLN A 77 1.30 6.63 4.37
N ILE A 78 1.98 5.48 4.43
CA ILE A 78 3.45 5.41 4.45
C ILE A 78 4.03 5.99 3.16
N LEU A 79 3.44 5.65 2.00
CA LEU A 79 3.84 6.17 0.71
C LEU A 79 3.64 7.70 0.61
N ASP A 80 2.52 8.22 1.09
CA ASP A 80 2.23 9.66 1.11
C ASP A 80 3.25 10.41 1.99
N ILE A 81 3.60 9.86 3.16
CA ILE A 81 4.66 10.42 4.04
C ILE A 81 6.02 10.38 3.34
N TYR A 82 6.35 9.25 2.71
CA TYR A 82 7.61 9.06 1.98
C TYR A 82 7.72 10.08 0.84
N LEU A 83 6.70 10.17 -0.02
CA LEU A 83 6.64 11.12 -1.12
C LEU A 83 6.73 12.56 -0.60
N TRP A 84 6.00 12.92 0.46
CA TRP A 84 6.05 14.27 1.02
C TRP A 84 7.46 14.67 1.46
N MET A 85 8.18 13.76 2.12
CA MET A 85 9.57 13.97 2.54
C MET A 85 10.55 14.05 1.37
N TYR A 86 10.35 13.28 0.30
CA TYR A 86 11.25 13.29 -0.87
C TYR A 86 10.98 14.48 -1.81
N VAL A 87 9.71 14.76 -2.10
CA VAL A 87 9.29 15.83 -3.01
C VAL A 87 9.63 17.20 -2.41
N SER A 88 9.55 17.36 -1.09
CA SER A 88 9.94 18.62 -0.44
C SER A 88 11.43 18.96 -0.61
N TYR A 89 12.29 17.96 -0.83
CA TYR A 89 13.74 18.15 -1.00
C TYR A 89 14.19 18.30 -2.46
N HIS A 90 13.50 17.66 -3.44
CA HIS A 90 14.00 17.57 -4.82
C HIS A 90 13.01 17.89 -5.94
N GLN A 91 11.74 18.20 -5.65
CA GLN A 91 10.68 18.73 -6.55
C GLN A 91 10.38 18.00 -7.88
N ASP A 92 11.17 17.03 -8.33
CA ASP A 92 10.73 16.10 -9.38
C ASP A 92 9.80 15.06 -8.74
N GLU A 93 8.70 14.67 -9.39
CA GLU A 93 7.74 13.70 -8.85
C GLU A 93 7.93 12.30 -9.47
N HIS A 94 8.18 12.25 -10.79
CA HIS A 94 8.17 11.00 -11.57
C HIS A 94 9.34 10.05 -11.31
N THR A 95 10.53 10.56 -10.98
CA THR A 95 11.75 9.75 -10.81
C THR A 95 11.73 8.92 -9.53
N TRP A 96 10.85 9.24 -8.57
CA TRP A 96 10.99 8.76 -7.19
C TRP A 96 10.01 7.66 -6.79
N HIS A 97 8.93 7.44 -7.55
CA HIS A 97 8.01 6.32 -7.30
C HIS A 97 8.71 4.96 -7.32
N PRO A 98 9.61 4.65 -8.29
CA PRO A 98 10.34 3.39 -8.28
C PRO A 98 11.28 3.26 -7.08
N LEU A 99 11.86 4.37 -6.62
CA LEU A 99 12.74 4.38 -5.43
C LEU A 99 11.94 4.19 -4.14
N ALA A 100 10.72 4.75 -4.06
CA ALA A 100 9.79 4.52 -2.95
C ALA A 100 9.33 3.06 -2.88
N GLU A 101 8.96 2.49 -4.04
CA GLU A 101 8.59 1.08 -4.16
C GLU A 101 9.73 0.18 -3.71
N PHE A 102 10.95 0.45 -4.19
CA PHE A 102 12.14 -0.31 -3.81
C PHE A 102 12.42 -0.22 -2.32
N ALA A 103 12.41 0.99 -1.74
CA ALA A 103 12.67 1.20 -0.33
C ALA A 103 11.65 0.48 0.54
N TYR A 104 10.36 0.60 0.22
CA TYR A 104 9.29 -0.07 0.94
C TYR A 104 9.44 -1.60 0.87
N ASN A 105 9.65 -2.17 -0.32
CA ASN A 105 9.78 -3.61 -0.51
C ASN A 105 11.06 -4.21 0.09
N ASN A 106 12.08 -3.39 0.41
CA ASN A 106 13.35 -3.86 0.98
C ASN A 106 13.44 -3.70 2.51
N VAL A 107 12.46 -3.04 3.14
CA VAL A 107 12.42 -2.86 4.60
C VAL A 107 11.70 -4.02 5.27
N GLU A 108 12.24 -4.49 6.40
CA GLU A 108 11.58 -5.51 7.22
C GLU A 108 10.32 -4.92 7.89
N HIS A 109 9.17 -5.55 7.68
CA HIS A 109 7.93 -5.12 8.31
C HIS A 109 7.77 -5.71 9.70
N SER A 110 7.34 -4.88 10.65
CA SER A 110 7.21 -5.28 12.06
C SER A 110 6.26 -6.46 12.32
N SER A 111 5.25 -6.63 11.47
CA SER A 111 4.23 -7.69 11.57
C SER A 111 4.73 -9.04 11.04
N THR A 112 5.48 -9.05 9.94
CA THR A 112 5.94 -10.27 9.26
C THR A 112 7.38 -10.64 9.62
N LYS A 113 8.16 -9.71 10.21
CA LYS A 113 9.60 -9.85 10.45
C LYS A 113 10.40 -10.19 9.18
N GLN A 114 9.84 -9.86 8.03
CA GLN A 114 10.42 -10.07 6.72
C GLN A 114 10.08 -8.88 5.83
N SER A 115 10.96 -8.60 4.89
CA SER A 115 10.70 -7.61 3.83
C SER A 115 9.85 -8.21 2.72
N PRO A 116 9.03 -7.40 2.04
CA PRO A 116 8.24 -7.87 0.91
C PRO A 116 9.05 -8.55 -0.21
N PHE A 117 10.27 -8.07 -0.51
CA PHE A 117 11.15 -8.73 -1.49
C PHE A 117 11.56 -10.13 -1.04
N PHE A 118 11.91 -10.30 0.23
CA PHE A 118 12.27 -11.61 0.75
C PHE A 118 11.07 -12.57 0.74
N THR A 119 9.89 -12.11 1.15
CA THR A 119 8.69 -12.95 1.13
C THR A 119 8.26 -13.34 -0.29
N SER A 120 8.43 -12.44 -1.28
CA SER A 120 8.01 -12.73 -2.66
C SER A 120 9.06 -13.47 -3.49
N TYR A 121 10.35 -13.25 -3.25
CA TYR A 121 11.44 -13.77 -4.09
C TYR A 121 12.49 -14.60 -3.34
N GLY A 122 12.36 -14.77 -2.02
CA GLY A 122 13.32 -15.49 -1.18
C GLY A 122 14.66 -14.76 -0.98
N ARG A 123 14.79 -13.52 -1.47
CA ARG A 123 16.02 -12.71 -1.34
C ARG A 123 15.70 -11.22 -1.33
N ASN A 124 16.55 -10.45 -0.65
CA ASN A 124 16.54 -8.99 -0.73
C ASN A 124 17.53 -8.52 -1.80
N PRO A 125 17.13 -7.61 -2.70
CA PRO A 125 18.06 -6.98 -3.61
C PRO A 125 19.05 -6.11 -2.82
N ILE A 126 20.33 -6.30 -3.12
CA ILE A 126 21.43 -5.56 -2.50
C ILE A 126 21.57 -4.23 -3.24
N PHE A 127 21.56 -3.12 -2.50
CA PHE A 127 21.84 -1.78 -3.04
C PHE A 127 23.33 -1.41 -2.93
N ASP A 128 24.08 -2.10 -2.08
CA ASP A 128 25.51 -1.89 -1.91
C ASP A 128 26.35 -2.57 -2.99
N SER A 129 27.37 -1.84 -3.46
CA SER A 129 28.44 -2.24 -4.39
C SER A 129 28.13 -2.24 -5.89
N ILE A 130 27.71 -1.08 -6.43
CA ILE A 130 28.24 -0.71 -7.73
C ILE A 130 29.56 0.01 -7.47
N HIS A 131 30.70 -0.61 -7.82
CA HIS A 131 32.01 0.05 -7.82
C HIS A 131 32.03 1.15 -8.88
N ILE A 132 31.35 2.27 -8.62
CA ILE A 132 31.34 3.44 -9.50
C ILE A 132 32.48 4.32 -9.05
N SER A 133 33.37 4.69 -9.98
CA SER A 133 34.35 5.74 -9.73
C SER A 133 33.63 7.00 -9.23
N GLN A 134 33.98 7.44 -8.02
CA GLN A 134 33.25 8.49 -7.31
C GLN A 134 33.30 9.85 -8.03
N ASP A 135 34.24 10.04 -8.94
CA ASP A 135 34.43 11.27 -9.72
C ASP A 135 33.62 11.29 -11.03
N SER A 136 33.05 10.16 -11.42
CA SER A 136 32.18 10.11 -12.60
C SER A 136 30.82 10.80 -12.34
N PRO A 137 30.12 11.29 -13.38
CA PRO A 137 28.74 11.76 -13.25
C PRO A 137 27.81 10.74 -12.56
N ALA A 138 28.02 9.45 -12.81
CA ALA A 138 27.30 8.36 -12.15
C ALA A 138 27.64 8.24 -10.65
N GLY A 139 28.91 8.46 -10.27
CA GLY A 139 29.36 8.44 -8.87
C GLY A 139 28.77 9.60 -8.07
N LYS A 140 28.68 10.79 -8.67
CA LYS A 140 28.00 11.95 -8.06
C LYS A 140 26.50 11.71 -7.87
N LEU A 141 25.83 11.12 -8.86
CA LEU A 141 24.42 10.75 -8.75
C LEU A 141 24.19 9.69 -7.65
N SER A 142 25.04 8.66 -7.59
CA SER A 142 24.97 7.62 -6.56
C SER A 142 25.12 8.19 -5.15
N LYS A 143 26.11 9.08 -4.92
CA LYS A 143 26.25 9.79 -3.63
C LYS A 143 25.03 10.62 -3.29
N LYS A 144 24.49 11.37 -4.26
CA LYS A 144 23.26 12.15 -4.07
C LYS A 144 22.12 11.23 -3.64
N LEU A 145 21.85 10.16 -4.40
CA LEU A 145 20.80 9.19 -4.09
C LEU A 145 20.96 8.57 -2.70
N GLN A 146 22.18 8.16 -2.34
CA GLN A 146 22.46 7.59 -1.02
C GLN A 146 22.20 8.59 0.11
N SER A 147 22.63 9.85 -0.04
CA SER A 147 22.41 10.90 0.97
C SER A 147 20.93 11.23 1.16
N VAL A 148 20.16 11.28 0.07
CA VAL A 148 18.72 11.51 0.11
C VAL A 148 18.01 10.32 0.74
N GLN A 149 18.40 9.09 0.36
CA GLN A 149 17.87 7.87 0.95
C GLN A 149 18.06 7.80 2.46
N GLN A 150 19.25 8.17 2.93
CA GLN A 150 19.55 8.19 4.35
C GLN A 150 18.77 9.26 5.09
N GLY A 151 18.65 10.47 4.52
CA GLY A 151 17.86 11.56 5.10
C GLY A 151 16.39 11.20 5.24
N VAL A 152 15.78 10.64 4.21
CA VAL A 152 14.36 10.28 4.29
C VAL A 152 14.12 9.06 5.16
N LYS A 153 15.05 8.09 5.22
CA LYS A 153 14.95 7.00 6.19
C LYS A 153 14.83 7.55 7.62
N GLN A 154 15.68 8.50 7.99
CA GLN A 154 15.67 9.11 9.33
C GLN A 154 14.37 9.87 9.61
N GLU A 155 13.89 10.65 8.64
CA GLU A 155 12.63 11.39 8.78
C GLU A 155 11.41 10.47 8.82
N LEU A 156 11.38 9.43 7.99
CA LEU A 156 10.30 8.44 7.98
C LEU A 156 10.23 7.71 9.32
N GLU A 157 11.37 7.29 9.87
CA GLU A 157 11.41 6.71 11.20
C GLU A 157 10.91 7.69 12.27
N SER A 158 11.25 8.98 12.16
CA SER A 158 10.77 10.03 13.05
C SER A 158 9.25 10.22 12.96
N ALA A 159 8.70 10.27 11.74
CA ALA A 159 7.27 10.37 11.50
C ALA A 159 6.52 9.14 12.00
N ILE A 160 7.00 7.93 11.68
CA ILE A 160 6.41 6.67 12.18
C ILE A 160 6.40 6.66 13.72
N ARG A 161 7.49 7.08 14.38
CA ARG A 161 7.54 7.21 15.85
C ARG A 161 6.50 8.20 16.36
N LYS A 162 6.33 9.36 15.71
CA LYS A 162 5.30 10.36 16.06
C LYS A 162 3.89 9.78 15.89
N PHE A 163 3.60 9.16 14.74
CA PHE A 163 2.31 8.50 14.47
C PHE A 163 1.98 7.44 15.50
N LYS A 164 2.94 6.56 15.83
CA LYS A 164 2.78 5.57 16.89
C LYS A 164 2.43 6.22 18.23
N LYS A 165 3.16 7.27 18.63
CA LYS A 165 2.89 8.01 19.87
C LYS A 165 1.47 8.60 19.91
N TYR A 166 0.97 9.14 18.80
CA TYR A 166 -0.40 9.67 18.71
C TYR A 166 -1.46 8.56 18.71
N ALA A 167 -1.23 7.46 17.99
CA ALA A 167 -2.15 6.32 17.97
C ALA A 167 -2.24 5.62 19.32
N ASP A 168 -1.10 5.42 20.00
CA ASP A 168 -1.03 4.75 21.30
C ASP A 168 -1.61 5.62 22.44
N ARG A 169 -1.71 6.95 22.29
CA ARG A 169 -2.27 7.86 23.31
C ARG A 169 -3.71 7.53 23.71
N ASN A 170 -4.52 7.07 22.76
CA ASN A 170 -5.93 6.72 22.97
C ASN A 170 -6.15 5.20 22.95
N ARG A 171 -5.08 4.41 22.96
CA ARG A 171 -5.17 2.95 22.87
C ARG A 171 -5.41 2.38 24.26
N THR A 172 -6.61 1.89 24.50
CA THR A 172 -6.92 1.05 25.65
C THR A 172 -6.35 -0.36 25.47
N ILE A 173 -5.98 -1.00 26.58
CA ILE A 173 -5.61 -2.42 26.58
C ILE A 173 -6.87 -3.20 26.14
N PRO A 174 -6.80 -4.01 25.08
CA PRO A 174 -7.94 -4.83 24.70
C PRO A 174 -8.25 -5.80 25.85
N PRO A 175 -9.51 -5.91 26.30
CA PRO A 175 -9.87 -6.85 27.35
C PRO A 175 -9.59 -8.28 26.87
N TYR A 176 -9.31 -9.17 27.81
CA TYR A 176 -9.11 -10.59 27.52
C TYR A 176 -10.46 -11.22 27.20
N PHE A 177 -10.65 -11.68 25.97
CA PHE A 177 -11.90 -12.30 25.52
C PHE A 177 -11.84 -13.82 25.67
N GLN A 178 -12.81 -14.40 26.37
CA GLN A 178 -13.08 -15.83 26.42
C GLN A 178 -13.93 -16.24 25.20
N PRO A 179 -13.88 -17.51 24.75
CA PRO A 179 -14.64 -18.00 23.58
C PRO A 179 -16.17 -17.84 23.62
N GLU A 180 -16.76 -17.38 24.73
CA GLU A 180 -18.20 -17.11 24.87
C GLU A 180 -18.54 -15.62 25.13
N ASP A 181 -17.53 -14.74 25.09
CA ASP A 181 -17.75 -13.32 25.35
C ASP A 181 -18.53 -12.65 24.21
N LYS A 182 -19.66 -12.02 24.57
CA LYS A 182 -20.52 -11.29 23.64
C LYS A 182 -19.99 -9.88 23.42
N SER A 183 -19.73 -9.49 22.18
CA SER A 183 -19.35 -8.12 21.83
C SER A 183 -20.60 -7.25 21.61
N TRP A 184 -20.73 -6.16 22.36
CA TRP A 184 -21.75 -5.14 22.11
C TRP A 184 -21.38 -4.26 20.92
N SER A 185 -22.29 -4.15 19.95
CA SER A 185 -22.18 -3.20 18.83
C SER A 185 -23.24 -2.11 19.02
N ASP A 186 -22.81 -0.84 19.18
CA ASP A 186 -23.75 0.29 19.25
C ASP A 186 -24.10 0.78 17.84
N PHE A 187 -25.36 0.61 17.46
CA PHE A 187 -25.89 0.97 16.14
C PHE A 187 -26.37 2.43 16.02
N LYS A 188 -26.19 3.27 17.05
CA LYS A 188 -26.71 4.67 17.06
C LYS A 188 -26.29 5.52 15.86
N ASN A 189 -25.15 5.23 15.24
CA ASN A 189 -24.64 5.98 14.09
C ASN A 189 -24.78 5.27 12.74
N ILE A 190 -25.45 4.10 12.69
CA ILE A 190 -25.65 3.35 11.45
C ILE A 190 -27.05 3.67 10.91
N LYS A 191 -27.12 4.58 9.93
CA LYS A 191 -28.35 4.85 9.18
C LYS A 191 -28.52 3.80 8.09
N THR A 192 -29.58 3.00 8.20
CA THR A 192 -29.93 1.93 7.25
C THR A 192 -31.24 2.28 6.54
N THR A 193 -31.29 2.07 5.23
CA THR A 193 -32.50 2.19 4.40
C THR A 193 -33.33 0.90 4.35
N ARG A 194 -32.91 -0.16 5.07
CA ARG A 194 -33.64 -1.43 5.11
C ARG A 194 -34.84 -1.38 6.06
N PRO A 195 -35.96 -2.06 5.72
CA PRO A 195 -37.22 -1.95 6.45
C PRO A 195 -37.22 -2.60 7.85
N THR A 196 -36.25 -3.45 8.16
CA THR A 196 -36.10 -4.05 9.49
C THR A 196 -34.66 -4.01 9.98
N LYS A 197 -34.47 -3.72 11.27
CA LYS A 197 -33.18 -3.87 11.95
C LYS A 197 -32.87 -5.37 12.03
N LYS A 198 -31.72 -5.82 11.50
CA LYS A 198 -31.27 -7.19 11.73
C LYS A 198 -30.80 -7.30 13.18
N LEU A 199 -31.44 -8.23 13.92
CA LEU A 199 -31.21 -8.62 15.33
C LEU A 199 -31.81 -7.66 16.37
N PRO A 200 -33.05 -7.89 16.84
CA PRO A 200 -33.67 -7.05 17.86
C PRO A 200 -33.16 -7.28 19.28
N GLU A 201 -32.67 -8.48 19.64
CA GLU A 201 -32.36 -8.81 21.04
C GLU A 201 -31.24 -9.84 21.13
N ILE A 202 -30.14 -9.48 21.81
CA ILE A 202 -29.25 -10.36 22.59
C ILE A 202 -28.87 -9.61 23.86
#